data_AF-A0A4Q7W0C8-F1
#
_entry.id   AF-A0A4Q7W0C8-F1
#
_cell.length_a   1.000
_cell.length_b   1.000
_cell.length_c   1.000
_cell.angle_alpha   90.00
_cell.angle_beta   90.00
_cell.angle_gamma   90.00
#
_symmetry.space_group_name_H-M   'P 1'
#
loop_
_entity.id
_entity.type
_entity.pdbx_description
1 polymer ?
#
loop_
_entity_poly.entity_id
_entity_poly.type
_entity_poly.pdbx_seq_one_letter_code
_entity_poly.pdbx_strand_id
1 'polypeptide(L)'
;MPAWLRYSVALVAGAVIAVAVVSAVQALGHWVHPLPAGLDTSDPEQLRAYALEAPVAALLFVLASWVAGSFVGALVAAVLARTRPVLFAVIIGLLMLAATLATLTAIPHPLWFAVTSLVAVPLAALAAGWAASAWRARTTNAGD
;
A
#
# COMPACT_ATOMS: atom_id res chain seq x y z
N MET A 1 -18.85 3.82 21.58
CA MET A 1 -17.38 4.01 21.43
C MET A 1 -17.13 5.49 21.15
N PRO A 2 -16.27 6.17 21.94
CA PRO A 2 -15.97 7.59 21.71
C PRO A 2 -15.26 7.79 20.37
N ALA A 3 -15.42 8.98 19.77
CA ALA A 3 -14.96 9.26 18.41
C ALA A 3 -13.44 9.10 18.24
N TRP A 4 -12.65 9.53 19.22
CA TRP A 4 -11.18 9.41 19.20
C TRP A 4 -10.73 7.95 19.11
N LEU A 5 -11.31 7.06 19.93
CA LEU A 5 -10.97 5.64 19.94
C LEU A 5 -11.32 4.99 18.60
N ARG A 6 -12.45 5.39 17.99
CA ARG A 6 -12.83 4.91 16.66
C ARG A 6 -11.84 5.32 15.58
N TYR A 7 -11.39 6.57 15.60
CA TYR A 7 -10.44 7.06 14.61
C TYR A 7 -9.08 6.39 14.77
N SER A 8 -8.60 6.20 16.00
CA SER A 8 -7.38 5.44 16.27
C SER A 8 -7.48 4.01 15.76
N VAL A 9 -8.57 3.29 16.09
CA VAL A 9 -8.79 1.92 15.61
C VAL A 9 -8.86 1.86 14.08
N ALA A 10 -9.52 2.82 13.43
CA ALA A 10 -9.61 2.87 11.98
C ALA A 10 -8.23 3.03 11.31
N LEU A 11 -7.38 3.92 11.82
CA LEU A 11 -6.04 4.15 11.29
C LEU A 11 -5.11 2.96 11.54
N VAL A 12 -5.13 2.41 12.76
CA VAL A 12 -4.31 1.25 13.12
C VAL A 12 -4.72 0.03 12.29
N ALA A 13 -6.02 -0.26 12.20
CA ALA A 13 -6.52 -1.37 11.39
C ALA A 13 -6.16 -1.17 9.91
N GLY A 14 -6.33 0.03 9.37
CA GLY A 14 -5.95 0.33 7.99
C GLY A 14 -4.46 0.10 7.72
N ALA A 15 -3.58 0.57 8.61
CA ALA A 15 -2.14 0.39 8.48
C ALA A 15 -1.73 -1.09 8.60
N VAL A 16 -2.29 -1.82 9.57
CA VAL A 16 -2.03 -3.26 9.75
C VAL A 16 -2.47 -4.05 8.51
N ILE A 17 -3.65 -3.75 7.97
CA ILE A 17 -4.13 -4.42 6.75
C ILE A 17 -3.28 -4.05 5.54
N ALA A 18 -2.83 -2.80 5.41
CA ALA A 18 -1.93 -2.40 4.34
C ALA A 18 -0.64 -3.23 4.36
N VAL A 19 -0.01 -3.36 5.54
CA VAL A 19 1.20 -4.17 5.73
C VAL A 19 0.91 -5.64 5.42
N ALA A 20 -0.17 -6.21 5.94
CA ALA A 20 -0.53 -7.60 5.70
C ALA A 20 -0.71 -7.92 4.21
N VAL A 21 -1.39 -7.03 3.47
CA VAL A 21 -1.59 -7.18 2.02
C VAL A 21 -0.26 -7.05 1.27
N VAL A 22 0.56 -6.05 1.61
CA VAL A 22 1.90 -5.88 1.03
C VAL A 22 2.73 -7.15 1.24
N SER A 23 2.78 -7.67 2.47
CA SER A 23 3.52 -8.88 2.81
C SER A 23 3.00 -10.11 2.06
N ALA A 24 1.69 -10.27 1.95
CA ALA A 24 1.10 -11.41 1.24
C ALA A 24 1.42 -11.40 -0.26
N VAL A 25 1.29 -10.23 -0.92
CA VAL A 25 1.57 -10.10 -2.35
C VAL A 25 3.08 -10.24 -2.63
N GLN A 26 3.94 -9.71 -1.77
CA GLN A 26 5.39 -9.91 -1.92
C GLN A 26 5.81 -11.36 -1.67
N ALA A 27 5.22 -12.04 -0.69
CA ALA A 27 5.49 -13.46 -0.46
C ALA A 27 5.11 -14.31 -1.69
N LEU A 28 3.97 -13.99 -2.32
CA LEU A 28 3.59 -14.60 -3.59
C LEU A 28 4.60 -14.28 -4.69
N GLY A 29 5.05 -13.03 -4.77
CA GLY A 29 6.10 -12.60 -5.71
C GLY A 29 7.40 -13.38 -5.56
N HIS A 30 7.88 -13.59 -4.33
CA HIS A 30 9.07 -14.40 -4.05
C HIS A 30 8.86 -15.89 -4.34
N TRP A 31 7.64 -16.39 -4.22
CA TRP A 31 7.32 -17.77 -4.59
C TRP A 31 7.34 -17.98 -6.11
N VAL A 32 6.84 -17.00 -6.88
CA VAL A 32 6.84 -17.03 -8.36
C VAL A 32 8.22 -16.67 -8.94
N HIS A 33 8.91 -15.71 -8.33
CA HIS A 33 10.24 -15.25 -8.68
C HIS A 33 11.18 -15.38 -7.47
N PRO A 34 11.76 -16.58 -7.26
CA PRO A 34 12.70 -16.80 -6.17
C PRO A 34 13.89 -15.87 -6.27
N LEU A 35 14.35 -15.37 -5.12
CA LEU A 35 15.60 -14.61 -5.07
C LEU A 35 16.78 -15.51 -5.46
N PRO A 36 17.85 -14.94 -6.06
CA PRO A 36 19.05 -15.69 -6.40
C PRO A 36 19.62 -16.44 -5.19
N ALA A 37 20.11 -17.66 -5.41
CA ALA A 37 20.75 -18.44 -4.37
C ALA A 37 21.98 -17.68 -3.83
N GLY A 38 22.04 -17.50 -2.50
CA GLY A 38 23.13 -16.80 -1.83
C GLY A 38 22.95 -15.29 -1.69
N LEU A 39 21.86 -14.70 -2.19
CA LEU A 39 21.55 -13.29 -1.93
C LEU A 39 21.15 -13.10 -0.46
N ASP A 40 21.97 -12.38 0.30
CA ASP A 40 21.59 -11.94 1.64
C ASP A 40 20.77 -10.65 1.56
N THR A 41 19.45 -10.75 1.79
CA THR A 41 18.54 -9.59 1.81
C THR A 41 18.76 -8.65 3.00
N SER A 42 19.54 -9.07 4.01
CA SER A 42 19.95 -8.23 5.13
C SER A 42 21.25 -7.46 4.85
N ASP A 43 21.96 -7.80 3.77
CA ASP A 43 23.14 -7.08 3.29
C ASP A 43 22.73 -5.98 2.29
N PRO A 44 22.85 -4.70 2.66
CA PRO A 44 22.46 -3.59 1.79
C PRO A 44 23.29 -3.50 0.51
N GLU A 45 24.52 -4.01 0.47
CA GLU A 45 25.34 -3.94 -0.75
C GLU A 45 24.88 -4.97 -1.77
N GLN A 46 24.68 -6.21 -1.34
CA GLN A 46 24.17 -7.29 -2.20
C GLN A 46 22.78 -6.96 -2.74
N LEU A 47 21.90 -6.41 -1.90
CA LEU A 47 20.55 -6.04 -2.30
C LEU A 47 20.55 -4.91 -3.34
N ARG A 48 21.47 -3.94 -3.22
CA ARG A 48 21.61 -2.86 -4.21
C ARG A 48 22.14 -3.34 -5.55
N ALA A 49 23.10 -4.26 -5.56
CA ALA A 49 23.61 -4.86 -6.79
C ALA A 49 22.50 -5.60 -7.55
N TYR A 50 21.67 -6.36 -6.82
CA TYR A 50 20.56 -7.10 -7.41
C TYR A 50 19.40 -6.21 -7.87
N ALA A 51 19.11 -5.11 -7.18
CA ALA A 51 17.90 -4.33 -7.41
C ALA A 51 17.75 -3.73 -8.83
N LEU A 52 18.86 -3.43 -9.51
CA LEU A 52 18.86 -2.95 -10.89
C LEU A 52 18.73 -4.08 -11.92
N GLU A 53 19.13 -5.30 -11.55
CA GLU A 53 19.05 -6.49 -12.39
C GLU A 53 17.77 -7.29 -12.15
N ALA A 54 16.98 -6.87 -11.16
CA ALA A 54 15.74 -7.53 -10.79
C ALA A 54 14.82 -7.69 -12.01
N PRO A 55 14.27 -8.90 -12.26
CA PRO A 55 13.35 -9.13 -13.36
C PRO A 55 12.17 -8.16 -13.30
N VAL A 56 11.76 -7.63 -14.45
CA VAL A 56 10.60 -6.71 -14.53
C VAL A 56 9.36 -7.32 -13.86
N ALA A 57 9.15 -8.63 -14.03
CA ALA A 57 8.05 -9.34 -13.39
C ALA A 57 8.11 -9.29 -11.85
N ALA A 58 9.29 -9.41 -11.23
CA ALA A 58 9.45 -9.27 -9.78
C ALA A 58 9.12 -7.84 -9.32
N LEU A 59 9.59 -6.82 -10.06
CA LEU A 59 9.25 -5.42 -9.78
C LEU A 59 7.74 -5.15 -9.91
N LEU A 60 7.05 -5.80 -10.85
CA LEU A 60 5.60 -5.70 -10.98
C LEU A 60 4.87 -6.26 -9.76
N PHE A 61 5.36 -7.36 -9.16
CA PHE A 61 4.80 -7.88 -7.90
C PHE A 61 5.00 -6.90 -6.75
N VAL A 62 6.17 -6.27 -6.64
CA VAL A 62 6.43 -5.25 -5.62
C VAL A 62 5.49 -4.05 -5.82
N LEU A 63 5.38 -3.54 -7.04
CA LEU A 63 4.47 -2.43 -7.36
C LEU A 63 3.01 -2.79 -7.04
N ALA A 64 2.57 -3.98 -7.46
CA ALA A 64 1.23 -4.48 -7.19
C ALA A 64 0.98 -4.60 -5.68
N SER A 65 1.97 -5.04 -4.91
CA SER A 65 1.85 -5.14 -3.45
C SER A 65 1.61 -3.78 -2.81
N TRP A 66 2.34 -2.75 -3.22
CA TRP A 66 2.22 -1.39 -2.66
C TRP A 66 0.89 -0.76 -3.03
N VAL A 67 0.47 -0.92 -4.30
CA VAL A 67 -0.82 -0.44 -4.79
C VAL A 67 -1.98 -1.14 -4.08
N ALA A 68 -1.96 -2.47 -4.00
CA ALA A 68 -2.99 -3.26 -3.34
C ALA A 68 -3.07 -2.96 -1.84
N GLY A 69 -1.93 -2.91 -1.15
CA GLY A 69 -1.89 -2.57 0.27
C GLY A 69 -2.40 -1.15 0.55
N SER A 70 -2.02 -0.19 -0.28
CA SER A 70 -2.51 1.19 -0.17
C SER A 70 -4.01 1.28 -0.38
N PHE A 71 -4.55 0.60 -1.40
CA PHE A 71 -5.98 0.57 -1.66
C PHE A 71 -6.75 -0.09 -0.51
N VAL A 72 -6.40 -1.33 -0.15
CA VAL A 72 -7.15 -2.11 0.84
C VAL A 72 -7.02 -1.51 2.23
N GLY A 73 -5.82 -1.08 2.63
CA GLY A 73 -5.61 -0.42 3.93
C GLY A 73 -6.36 0.90 4.05
N ALA A 74 -6.32 1.74 3.00
CA ALA A 74 -7.07 2.99 2.97
C ALA A 74 -8.58 2.75 2.97
N LEU A 75 -9.07 1.72 2.26
CA LEU A 75 -10.47 1.34 2.24
C LEU A 75 -10.96 0.92 3.63
N VAL A 76 -10.19 0.07 4.32
CA VAL A 76 -10.49 -0.36 5.69
C VAL A 76 -10.56 0.84 6.63
N ALA A 77 -9.57 1.74 6.61
CA ALA A 77 -9.59 2.94 7.45
C ALA A 77 -10.81 3.83 7.15
N ALA A 78 -11.13 4.06 5.87
CA ALA A 78 -12.26 4.87 5.43
C ALA A 78 -13.63 4.27 5.83
N VAL A 79 -13.76 2.95 5.82
CA VAL A 79 -14.97 2.24 6.24
C VAL A 79 -15.13 2.29 7.77
N LEU A 80 -14.06 2.02 8.52
CA LEU A 80 -14.10 1.99 9.99
C LEU A 80 -14.28 3.38 10.61
N ALA A 81 -13.76 4.43 9.99
CA ALA A 81 -13.87 5.79 10.50
C ALA A 81 -15.31 6.31 10.58
N ARG A 82 -16.23 5.76 9.77
CA ARG A 82 -17.66 6.14 9.62
C ARG A 82 -17.92 7.54 9.07
N THR A 83 -17.05 8.49 9.34
CA THR A 83 -17.16 9.90 8.93
C THR A 83 -15.90 10.33 8.21
N ARG A 84 -16.02 11.20 7.20
CA ARG A 84 -14.90 11.72 6.39
C ARG A 84 -14.02 10.59 5.79
N PRO A 85 -14.60 9.62 5.06
CA PRO A 85 -13.86 8.47 4.53
C PRO A 85 -12.62 8.86 3.71
N VAL A 86 -12.72 9.91 2.90
CA VAL A 86 -11.61 10.42 2.09
C VAL A 86 -10.43 10.90 2.96
N LEU A 87 -10.68 11.54 4.10
CA LEU A 87 -9.61 12.01 4.99
C LEU A 87 -8.80 10.83 5.55
N PHE A 88 -9.47 9.77 6.00
CA PHE A 88 -8.80 8.58 6.53
C PHE A 88 -8.04 7.82 5.45
N ALA A 89 -8.59 7.76 4.25
CA ALA A 89 -7.90 7.19 3.10
C ALA A 89 -6.63 7.98 2.75
N VAL A 90 -6.68 9.33 2.77
CA VAL A 90 -5.51 10.19 2.56
C VAL A 90 -4.44 9.97 3.62
N ILE A 91 -4.82 9.85 4.90
CA ILE A 91 -3.84 9.59 5.98
C ILE A 91 -3.10 8.28 5.73
N ILE A 92 -3.81 7.18 5.41
CA ILE A 92 -3.16 5.91 5.07
C ILE A 92 -2.32 6.02 3.79
N GLY A 93 -2.83 6.74 2.78
CA GLY A 93 -2.10 6.99 1.53
C GLY A 93 -0.78 7.73 1.75
N LEU A 94 -0.75 8.73 2.66
CA LEU A 94 0.47 9.44 3.03
C LEU A 94 1.46 8.52 3.78
N LEU A 95 0.98 7.65 4.66
CA LEU A 95 1.83 6.66 5.32
C LEU A 95 2.45 5.69 4.31
N MET A 96 1.66 5.20 3.36
CA MET A 96 2.15 4.32 2.29
C MET A 96 3.09 5.02 1.31
N LEU A 97 2.82 6.29 0.98
CA LEU A 97 3.71 7.10 0.15
C LEU A 97 5.04 7.36 0.85
N ALA A 98 5.03 7.63 2.16
CA ALA A 98 6.24 7.79 2.95
C ALA A 98 7.07 6.49 2.99
N ALA A 99 6.42 5.34 3.19
CA ALA A 99 7.08 4.03 3.12
C ALA A 99 7.66 3.76 1.72
N THR A 100 6.90 4.07 0.66
CA THR A 100 7.34 3.97 -0.74
C THR A 100 8.59 4.82 -0.98
N LEU A 101 8.57 6.08 -0.55
CA LEU A 101 9.70 6.98 -0.70
C LEU A 101 10.92 6.49 0.08
N ALA A 102 10.74 5.98 1.30
CA ALA A 102 11.82 5.39 2.08
C ALA A 102 12.46 4.18 1.38
N THR A 103 11.67 3.32 0.74
CA THR A 103 12.20 2.20 -0.03
C THR A 103 12.95 2.66 -1.27
N LEU A 104 12.40 3.64 -2.02
CA LEU A 104 13.02 4.17 -3.23
C LEU A 104 14.35 4.91 -2.96
N THR A 105 14.52 5.49 -1.77
CA THR A 105 15.79 6.14 -1.38
C THR A 105 16.79 5.16 -0.77
N ALA A 106 16.33 4.05 -0.18
CA ALA A 106 17.20 3.04 0.40
C ALA A 106 17.97 2.25 -0.67
N ILE A 107 17.33 1.89 -1.79
CA ILE A 107 17.88 0.97 -2.80
C ILE A 107 17.71 1.61 -4.19
N PRO A 108 18.66 1.47 -5.13
CA PRO A 108 18.47 1.97 -6.48
C PRO A 108 17.41 1.13 -7.21
N HIS A 109 16.50 1.81 -7.92
CA HIS A 109 15.45 1.19 -8.71
C HIS A 109 15.43 1.76 -10.12
N PRO A 110 14.90 1.03 -11.12
CA PRO A 110 14.62 1.58 -12.43
C PRO A 110 13.71 2.81 -12.36
N LEU A 111 13.99 3.83 -13.17
CA LEU A 111 13.24 5.10 -13.14
C LEU A 111 11.74 4.92 -13.38
N TRP A 112 11.36 4.03 -14.30
CA TRP A 112 9.95 3.74 -14.57
C TRP A 112 9.23 3.25 -13.30
N PHE A 113 9.87 2.37 -12.53
CA PHE A 113 9.28 1.79 -11.31
C PHE A 113 9.09 2.87 -10.25
N ALA A 114 10.10 3.71 -10.03
CA ALA A 114 10.04 4.82 -9.09
C ALA A 114 8.92 5.81 -9.44
N VAL A 115 8.84 6.25 -10.70
CA VAL A 115 7.79 7.17 -11.15
C VAL A 115 6.40 6.53 -11.02
N THR A 116 6.24 5.28 -11.47
CA THR A 116 4.95 4.60 -11.40
C THR A 116 4.49 4.38 -9.96
N SER A 117 5.38 3.96 -9.04
CA SER A 117 5.01 3.76 -7.63
C SER A 117 4.61 5.07 -6.93
N LEU A 118 5.35 6.16 -7.14
CA LEU A 118 5.04 7.47 -6.54
C LEU A 118 3.68 8.03 -6.99
N VAL A 119 3.21 7.67 -8.18
CA VAL A 119 1.91 8.06 -8.70
C VAL A 119 0.82 7.06 -8.31
N ALA A 120 1.05 5.76 -8.48
CA ALA A 120 0.04 4.74 -8.30
C ALA A 120 -0.39 4.56 -6.84
N VAL A 121 0.54 4.66 -5.88
CA VAL A 121 0.27 4.51 -4.45
C VAL A 121 -0.74 5.55 -3.93
N PRO A 122 -0.53 6.87 -4.10
CA PRO A 122 -1.50 7.86 -3.64
C PRO A 122 -2.81 7.78 -4.41
N LEU A 123 -2.79 7.48 -5.71
CA LEU A 123 -4.01 7.29 -6.50
C LEU A 123 -4.85 6.11 -5.98
N ALA A 124 -4.20 5.00 -5.62
CA ALA A 124 -4.87 3.84 -5.05
C ALA A 124 -5.56 4.18 -3.72
N ALA A 125 -4.87 4.90 -2.83
CA ALA A 125 -5.46 5.35 -1.58
C ALA A 125 -6.63 6.32 -1.80
N LEU A 126 -6.51 7.28 -2.72
CA LEU A 126 -7.60 8.21 -3.06
C LEU A 126 -8.82 7.48 -3.64
N ALA A 127 -8.59 6.54 -4.56
CA ALA A 127 -9.64 5.71 -5.14
C ALA A 127 -10.39 4.91 -4.06
N ALA A 128 -9.69 4.38 -3.06
CA ALA A 128 -10.32 3.70 -1.92
C ALA A 128 -11.21 4.65 -1.09
N GLY A 129 -10.75 5.88 -0.84
CA GLY A 129 -11.53 6.90 -0.15
C GLY A 129 -12.82 7.27 -0.89
N TRP A 130 -12.76 7.37 -2.21
CA TRP A 130 -13.90 7.66 -3.08
C TRP A 130 -14.86 6.48 -3.19
N ALA A 131 -14.33 5.26 -3.29
CA ALA A 131 -15.14 4.05 -3.26
C ALA A 131 -15.92 3.95 -1.94
N ALA A 132 -15.27 4.24 -0.81
CA ALA A 132 -15.91 4.25 0.50
C ALA A 132 -16.98 5.35 0.65
N SER A 133 -16.79 6.54 0.06
CA SER A 133 -17.82 7.58 0.09
C SER A 133 -19.01 7.25 -0.80
N ALA A 134 -18.77 6.74 -2.01
CA ALA A 134 -19.81 6.33 -2.94
C ALA A 134 -20.68 5.18 -2.40
N TRP A 135 -20.05 4.19 -1.74
CA TRP A 135 -20.77 3.08 -1.12
C TRP A 135 -21.75 3.55 -0.05
N ARG A 136 -21.34 4.51 0.79
CA ARG A 136 -22.20 5.08 1.85
C ARG A 136 -23.42 5.82 1.29
N ALA A 137 -23.21 6.66 0.27
CA ALA A 137 -24.30 7.42 -0.35
C ALA A 137 -25.40 6.50 -0.93
N ARG A 138 -25.03 5.30 -1.41
CA ARG A 138 -25.99 4.30 -1.90
C ARG A 138 -26.77 3.64 -0.77
N THR A 139 -26.12 3.34 0.36
CA THR A 139 -26.80 2.68 1.49
C THR A 139 -27.77 3.59 2.23
N THR A 140 -27.57 4.91 2.20
CA THR A 140 -28.53 5.86 2.78
C THR A 140 -29.78 5.97 1.93
N ASN A 141 -29.63 6.03 0.60
CA ASN A 141 -30.77 6.21 -0.32
C ASN A 141 -31.64 4.95 -0.50
N ALA A 142 -31.17 3.77 -0.08
CA ALA A 142 -31.91 2.51 -0.20
C ALA A 142 -32.82 2.21 1.01
N GLY A 143 -32.79 3.05 2.05
CA GLY A 143 -33.59 2.91 3.27
C GLY A 143 -34.77 3.87 3.39
N ASP A 144 -34.95 4.76 2.41
CA ASP A 144 -36.06 5.72 2.28
C ASP A 144 -37.09 5.22 1.25
#